data_AF-A0A1I4VEE4-F1
#
_entry.id   AF-A0A1I4VEE4-F1
#
_cell.length_a   1.000
_cell.length_b   1.000
_cell.length_c   1.000
_cell.angle_alpha   90.00
_cell.angle_beta   90.00
_cell.angle_gamma   90.00
#
_symmetry.space_group_name_H-M   'P 1'
#
loop_
_entity.id
_entity.type
_entity.pdbx_description
1 polymer ?
#
loop_
_entity_poly.entity_id
_entity_poly.type
_entity_poly.pdbx_seq_one_letter_code
_entity_poly.pdbx_strand_id
1 'polypeptide(L)'
;MKKQNFFCISAFLSVGLFAGATLVSADETVTIKAKKFSLANFVMPAGSTPGNIAVSTTQPSGITKSPTFKGTQQYYGQLDLGDPVNPYYFALDLKNKDGKDTFVMYFDKNHNGDLTDDGDPLKNQGDGSGGPGGFATTLTVKWSKLIADPNDSFGTDPFSIWFFSNSNNWSSQKVSHYSRTQLKGSVTLGSQTYPAYLVDSGYNDANLINDGVIIDLNKNGKYDQGEGPFTSTTVNGKTYNFNIAWK
;
A
#
# COMPACT_ATOMS: atom_id res chain seq x y z
N MET A 1 43.16 -88.08 1.95
CA MET A 1 41.77 -87.59 2.07
C MET A 1 41.75 -86.28 2.85
N LYS A 2 40.74 -85.44 2.59
CA LYS A 2 40.68 -83.97 2.68
C LYS A 2 41.05 -83.32 4.04
N LYS A 3 41.74 -82.17 3.95
CA LYS A 3 42.05 -81.18 5.00
C LYS A 3 40.83 -80.30 5.32
N GLN A 4 40.67 -79.98 6.61
CA GLN A 4 39.80 -78.92 7.15
C GLN A 4 40.32 -77.53 6.77
N ASN A 5 39.42 -76.54 6.65
CA ASN A 5 39.71 -75.13 6.91
C ASN A 5 38.45 -74.44 7.47
N PHE A 6 38.59 -73.89 8.67
CA PHE A 6 37.65 -72.98 9.33
C PHE A 6 37.80 -71.58 8.73
N PHE A 7 36.68 -70.91 8.42
CA PHE A 7 36.66 -69.48 8.09
C PHE A 7 36.00 -68.71 9.24
N CYS A 8 36.75 -67.75 9.79
CA CYS A 8 36.29 -66.82 10.82
C CYS A 8 35.85 -65.53 10.12
N ILE A 9 34.59 -65.10 10.28
CA ILE A 9 34.08 -63.83 9.74
C ILE A 9 34.01 -62.83 10.89
N SER A 10 34.91 -61.83 10.87
CA SER A 10 34.85 -60.67 11.76
C SER A 10 34.07 -59.55 11.07
N ALA A 11 32.90 -59.20 11.61
CA ALA A 11 32.14 -58.03 11.18
C ALA A 11 32.61 -56.80 11.95
N PHE A 12 33.21 -55.82 11.26
CA PHE A 12 33.51 -54.50 11.79
C PHE A 12 32.26 -53.62 11.74
N LEU A 13 31.81 -53.14 12.90
CA LEU A 13 30.72 -52.17 13.03
C LEU A 13 31.35 -50.76 13.04
N SER A 14 31.28 -50.04 11.92
CA SER A 14 31.70 -48.63 11.85
C SER A 14 30.56 -47.73 12.29
N VAL A 15 30.68 -47.14 13.49
CA VAL A 15 29.80 -46.06 13.96
C VAL A 15 30.23 -44.77 13.27
N GLY A 16 29.49 -44.35 12.24
CA GLY A 16 29.69 -43.08 11.57
C GLY A 16 29.14 -41.92 12.41
N LEU A 17 30.04 -41.06 12.90
CA LEU A 17 29.72 -39.79 13.54
C LEU A 17 29.20 -38.83 12.46
N PHE A 18 27.87 -38.64 12.36
CA PHE A 18 27.31 -37.58 11.52
C PHE A 18 27.49 -36.23 12.24
N ALA A 19 28.55 -35.51 11.90
CA ALA A 19 28.64 -34.08 12.19
C ALA A 19 27.52 -33.39 11.38
N GLY A 20 26.46 -32.97 12.08
CA GLY A 20 25.36 -32.21 11.50
C GLY A 20 25.85 -30.83 11.07
N ALA A 21 26.37 -30.72 9.85
CA ALA A 21 26.59 -29.44 9.21
C ALA A 21 25.22 -28.80 8.98
N THR A 22 24.89 -27.79 9.77
CA THR A 22 23.73 -26.93 9.50
C THR A 22 24.00 -26.22 8.18
N LEU A 23 23.42 -26.74 7.09
CA LEU A 23 23.40 -26.06 5.81
C LEU A 23 22.61 -24.77 5.98
N VAL A 24 23.31 -23.65 6.19
CA VAL A 24 22.70 -22.33 6.09
C VAL A 24 22.39 -22.14 4.61
N SER A 25 21.11 -22.23 4.25
CA SER A 25 20.64 -21.92 2.91
C SER A 25 21.05 -20.49 2.57
N ALA A 26 21.79 -20.29 1.48
CA ALA A 26 22.09 -18.95 0.98
C ALA A 26 20.77 -18.21 0.67
N ASP A 27 20.76 -16.92 0.99
CA ASP A 27 19.66 -16.01 0.65
C ASP A 27 19.47 -15.97 -0.88
N GLU A 28 18.21 -15.92 -1.32
CA GLU A 28 17.85 -15.78 -2.74
C GLU A 28 17.20 -14.42 -2.98
N THR A 29 17.57 -13.75 -4.07
CA THR A 29 16.89 -12.52 -4.48
C THR A 29 15.84 -12.82 -5.53
N VAL A 30 14.61 -12.39 -5.28
CA VAL A 30 13.47 -12.52 -6.21
C VAL A 30 13.14 -11.15 -6.77
N THR A 31 13.24 -11.00 -8.09
CA THR A 31 12.82 -9.77 -8.77
C THR A 31 11.33 -9.82 -9.09
N ILE A 32 10.59 -8.88 -8.53
CA ILE A 32 9.15 -8.71 -8.75
C ILE A 32 8.95 -7.56 -9.73
N LYS A 33 8.30 -7.85 -10.86
CA LYS A 33 8.01 -6.86 -11.90
C LYS A 33 6.57 -6.38 -11.73
N ALA A 34 6.36 -5.17 -11.24
CA ALA A 34 5.02 -4.62 -10.96
C ALA A 34 4.11 -4.66 -12.20
N LYS A 35 4.66 -4.48 -13.41
CA LYS A 35 3.90 -4.59 -14.67
C LYS A 35 3.37 -5.99 -15.00
N LYS A 36 3.81 -7.04 -14.29
CA LYS A 36 3.22 -8.39 -14.41
C LYS A 36 2.02 -8.58 -13.49
N PHE A 37 1.73 -7.62 -12.62
CA PHE A 37 0.58 -7.61 -11.76
C PHE A 37 -0.56 -6.88 -12.47
N SER A 38 -1.77 -6.98 -11.94
CA SER A 38 -2.98 -6.33 -12.48
C SER A 38 -3.72 -5.60 -11.37
N LEU A 39 -4.43 -4.53 -11.71
CA LEU A 39 -5.28 -3.85 -10.73
C LEU A 39 -6.25 -4.82 -10.07
N ALA A 40 -6.34 -4.72 -8.75
CA ALA A 40 -7.22 -5.51 -7.94
C ALA A 40 -8.27 -4.63 -7.27
N ASN A 41 -9.39 -5.24 -6.90
CA ASN A 41 -10.32 -4.61 -5.97
C ASN A 41 -9.60 -4.36 -4.65
N PHE A 42 -9.90 -3.22 -4.03
CA PHE A 42 -9.34 -2.87 -2.73
C PHE A 42 -9.68 -3.93 -1.67
N VAL A 43 -8.65 -4.51 -1.07
CA VAL A 43 -8.73 -5.38 0.12
C VAL A 43 -7.92 -4.71 1.22
N MET A 44 -8.52 -4.33 2.34
CA MET A 44 -7.77 -3.64 3.40
C MET A 44 -6.76 -4.60 4.05
N PRO A 45 -5.44 -4.32 4.01
CA PRO A 45 -4.45 -5.13 4.71
C PRO A 45 -4.65 -5.09 6.22
N ALA A 46 -4.58 -6.25 6.86
CA ALA A 46 -4.55 -6.34 8.31
C ALA A 46 -3.40 -5.49 8.86
N GLY A 47 -3.70 -4.60 9.81
CA GLY A 47 -2.70 -3.69 10.39
C GLY A 47 -2.40 -2.43 9.58
N SER A 48 -3.13 -2.15 8.50
CA SER A 48 -2.97 -0.90 7.75
C SER A 48 -3.24 0.32 8.64
N THR A 49 -2.23 1.16 8.79
CA THR A 49 -2.35 2.44 9.49
C THR A 49 -2.70 3.52 8.47
N PRO A 50 -3.76 4.31 8.69
CA PRO A 50 -4.09 5.38 7.77
C PRO A 50 -3.02 6.47 7.83
N GLY A 51 -2.73 7.08 6.68
CA GLY A 51 -2.06 8.37 6.65
C GLY A 51 -2.95 9.42 7.30
N ASN A 52 -2.35 10.41 7.97
CA ASN A 52 -3.09 11.49 8.63
C ASN A 52 -2.56 12.83 8.17
N ILE A 53 -3.47 13.71 7.75
CA ILE A 53 -3.19 15.04 7.28
C ILE A 53 -3.79 16.04 8.25
N ALA A 54 -2.98 16.97 8.72
CA ALA A 54 -3.49 18.12 9.48
C ALA A 54 -4.23 19.07 8.54
N VAL A 55 -5.34 19.61 9.02
CA VAL A 55 -6.10 20.65 8.30
C VAL A 55 -6.12 21.95 9.09
N SER A 56 -6.19 23.08 8.38
CA SER A 56 -6.14 24.42 8.97
C SER A 56 -7.13 25.36 8.30
N THR A 57 -7.61 26.37 9.02
CA THR A 57 -8.42 27.45 8.41
C THR A 57 -7.58 28.45 7.63
N THR A 58 -6.24 28.39 7.74
CA THR A 58 -5.32 29.22 6.97
C THR A 58 -5.04 28.58 5.62
N GLN A 59 -5.31 29.32 4.53
CA GLN A 59 -4.99 28.88 3.18
C GLN A 59 -3.45 28.77 3.01
N PRO A 60 -2.91 27.61 2.62
CA PRO A 60 -1.49 27.47 2.28
C PRO A 60 -1.15 28.29 1.04
N SER A 61 0.07 28.82 0.98
CA SER A 61 0.56 29.65 -0.13
C SER A 61 0.60 28.93 -1.48
N GLY A 62 0.61 27.59 -1.47
CA GLY A 62 0.55 26.78 -2.68
C GLY A 62 -0.81 26.80 -3.38
N ILE A 63 -1.89 27.18 -2.67
CA ILE A 63 -3.19 27.45 -3.30
C ILE A 63 -3.16 28.88 -3.83
N THR A 64 -3.08 29.02 -5.14
CA THR A 64 -3.05 30.30 -5.85
C THR A 64 -4.46 30.78 -6.20
N LYS A 65 -5.43 29.86 -6.33
CA LYS A 65 -6.82 30.19 -6.63
C LYS A 65 -7.80 29.22 -5.96
N SER A 66 -8.78 29.80 -5.29
CA SER A 66 -9.83 29.09 -4.55
C SER A 66 -11.19 29.23 -5.26
N PRO A 67 -12.07 28.22 -5.18
CA PRO A 67 -13.42 28.33 -5.70
C PRO A 67 -14.28 29.30 -4.89
N THR A 68 -15.43 29.70 -5.43
CA THR A 68 -16.47 30.32 -4.62
C THR A 68 -17.09 29.27 -3.72
N PHE A 69 -16.68 29.26 -2.46
CA PHE A 69 -17.19 28.36 -1.44
C PHE A 69 -18.68 28.60 -1.14
N LYS A 70 -19.39 27.52 -0.82
CA LYS A 70 -20.82 27.54 -0.45
C LYS A 70 -21.03 27.32 1.05
N GLY A 71 -20.03 26.79 1.74
CA GLY A 71 -20.00 26.62 3.17
C GLY A 71 -19.63 27.89 3.93
N THR A 72 -19.84 27.86 5.24
CA THR A 72 -19.54 28.96 6.15
C THR A 72 -18.12 28.91 6.69
N GLN A 73 -17.43 27.78 6.49
CA GLN A 73 -16.07 27.58 6.97
C GLN A 73 -15.28 26.68 6.03
N GLN A 74 -13.99 26.98 5.86
CA GLN A 74 -13.09 26.22 5.02
C GLN A 74 -11.90 25.72 5.82
N TYR A 75 -11.47 24.52 5.48
CA TYR A 75 -10.27 23.89 6.02
C TYR A 75 -9.40 23.43 4.87
N TYR A 76 -8.11 23.72 4.93
CA TYR A 76 -7.13 23.42 3.91
C TYR A 76 -6.17 22.36 4.41
N GLY A 77 -5.67 21.54 3.50
CA GLY A 77 -4.60 20.59 3.80
C GLY A 77 -3.76 20.30 2.57
N GLN A 78 -2.72 19.50 2.79
CA GLN A 78 -1.76 19.06 1.79
C GLN A 78 -1.59 17.55 1.90
N LEU A 79 -1.66 16.87 0.76
CA LEU A 79 -1.38 15.44 0.63
C LEU A 79 -0.16 15.28 -0.26
N ASP A 80 0.90 14.71 0.28
CA ASP A 80 2.13 14.45 -0.47
C ASP A 80 1.95 13.18 -1.31
N LEU A 81 2.03 13.30 -2.63
CA LEU A 81 1.87 12.20 -3.58
C LEU A 81 2.97 12.21 -4.63
N GLY A 82 3.26 11.02 -5.15
CA GLY A 82 4.09 10.80 -6.32
C GLY A 82 5.53 10.39 -6.03
N ASP A 83 6.22 10.06 -7.11
CA ASP A 83 7.67 9.84 -7.14
C ASP A 83 8.28 10.62 -8.34
N PRO A 84 9.01 11.73 -8.09
CA PRO A 84 9.32 12.28 -6.77
C PRO A 84 8.07 12.82 -6.05
N VAL A 85 8.15 12.94 -4.73
CA VAL A 85 7.05 13.43 -3.88
C VAL A 85 6.70 14.89 -4.22
N ASN A 86 5.40 15.16 -4.40
CA ASN A 86 4.84 16.47 -4.72
C ASN A 86 3.65 16.82 -3.79
N PRO A 87 3.50 18.09 -3.37
CA PRO A 87 2.41 18.50 -2.48
C PRO A 87 1.11 18.76 -3.25
N TYR A 88 0.09 17.93 -3.07
CA TYR A 88 -1.25 18.15 -3.62
C TYR A 88 -2.15 18.85 -2.60
N TYR A 89 -2.69 20.01 -2.97
CA TYR A 89 -3.51 20.81 -2.06
C TYR A 89 -4.99 20.46 -2.14
N PHE A 90 -5.70 20.68 -1.04
CA PHE A 90 -7.15 20.59 -1.02
C PHE A 90 -7.80 21.59 -0.06
N ALA A 91 -9.08 21.83 -0.31
CA ALA A 91 -9.97 22.57 0.57
C ALA A 91 -11.23 21.74 0.87
N LEU A 92 -11.57 21.63 2.14
CA LEU A 92 -12.84 21.12 2.64
C LEU A 92 -13.75 22.32 2.88
N ASP A 93 -14.88 22.36 2.19
CA ASP A 93 -15.89 23.38 2.34
C ASP A 93 -17.03 22.85 3.22
N LEU A 94 -17.10 23.36 4.44
CA LEU A 94 -18.05 22.94 5.46
C LEU A 94 -19.30 23.81 5.40
N LYS A 95 -20.43 23.18 5.07
CA LYS A 95 -21.75 23.78 5.13
C LYS A 95 -22.55 23.15 6.25
N ASN A 96 -22.95 23.97 7.24
CA ASN A 96 -24.01 23.59 8.16
C ASN A 96 -25.36 23.78 7.47
N LYS A 97 -26.12 22.70 7.32
CA LYS A 97 -27.48 22.73 6.79
C LYS A 97 -28.39 21.98 7.75
N ASP A 98 -29.38 22.66 8.29
CA ASP A 98 -30.40 22.09 9.18
C ASP A 98 -29.79 21.37 10.41
N GLY A 99 -28.70 21.93 10.96
CA GLY A 99 -27.97 21.34 12.08
C GLY A 99 -27.09 20.15 11.73
N LYS A 100 -26.92 19.85 10.44
CA LYS A 100 -26.02 18.79 9.94
C LYS A 100 -24.88 19.41 9.14
N ASP A 101 -23.67 19.03 9.51
CA ASP A 101 -22.46 19.39 8.78
C ASP A 101 -22.38 18.54 7.51
N THR A 102 -22.24 19.22 6.37
CA THR A 102 -21.98 18.60 5.07
C THR A 102 -20.68 19.14 4.51
N PHE A 103 -19.82 18.22 4.07
CA PHE A 103 -18.54 18.54 3.48
C PHE A 103 -18.58 18.27 1.98
N VAL A 104 -17.95 19.18 1.23
CA VAL A 104 -17.42 18.87 -0.10
C VAL A 104 -15.93 19.18 -0.13
N MET A 105 -15.20 18.48 -0.98
CA MET A 105 -13.75 18.62 -1.09
C MET A 105 -13.36 19.08 -2.50
N TYR A 106 -12.61 20.16 -2.57
CA TYR A 106 -11.91 20.60 -3.78
C TYR A 106 -10.47 20.11 -3.66
N PHE A 107 -9.95 19.43 -4.68
CA PHE A 107 -8.61 18.84 -4.67
C PHE A 107 -7.89 19.22 -5.97
N ASP A 108 -6.66 19.71 -5.82
CA ASP A 108 -5.77 20.13 -6.91
C ASP A 108 -5.24 18.90 -7.67
N LYS A 109 -6.05 18.25 -8.51
CA LYS A 109 -5.67 16.98 -9.16
C LYS A 109 -4.55 17.16 -10.17
N ASN A 110 -4.33 18.36 -10.66
CA ASN A 110 -3.35 18.65 -11.69
C ASN A 110 -2.07 19.32 -11.17
N HIS A 111 -2.02 19.64 -9.87
CA HIS A 111 -0.87 20.17 -9.13
C HIS A 111 -0.44 21.55 -9.64
N ASN A 112 -1.40 22.46 -9.87
CA ASN A 112 -1.14 23.85 -10.31
C ASN A 112 -1.53 24.92 -9.27
N GLY A 113 -2.09 24.51 -8.13
CA GLY A 113 -2.57 25.40 -7.07
C GLY A 113 -3.91 26.08 -7.35
N ASP A 114 -4.59 25.77 -8.46
CA ASP A 114 -5.91 26.30 -8.82
C ASP A 114 -7.00 25.25 -8.52
N LEU A 115 -7.68 25.40 -7.38
CA LEU A 115 -8.74 24.48 -6.98
C LEU A 115 -10.04 24.61 -7.80
N THR A 116 -10.04 25.40 -8.88
CA THR A 116 -11.23 25.68 -9.71
C THR A 116 -11.25 24.98 -11.07
N ASP A 117 -10.16 24.33 -11.48
CA ASP A 117 -10.03 23.70 -12.81
C ASP A 117 -9.98 22.16 -12.81
N ASP A 118 -10.08 21.52 -11.63
CA ASP A 118 -10.08 20.05 -11.48
C ASP A 118 -11.46 19.39 -11.45
N GLY A 119 -12.48 20.14 -11.87
CA GLY A 119 -13.88 19.72 -11.96
C GLY A 119 -14.69 19.97 -10.71
N ASP A 120 -15.85 19.31 -10.60
CA ASP A 120 -16.75 19.45 -9.47
C ASP A 120 -16.12 18.94 -8.16
N PRO A 121 -16.48 19.54 -7.01
CA PRO A 121 -15.97 19.09 -5.72
C PRO A 121 -16.46 17.67 -5.40
N LEU A 122 -15.59 16.90 -4.76
CA LEU A 122 -15.88 15.56 -4.28
C LEU A 122 -16.91 15.65 -3.15
N LYS A 123 -18.01 14.92 -3.30
CA LYS A 123 -19.10 14.88 -2.33
C LYS A 123 -18.81 13.84 -1.26
N ASN A 124 -19.41 14.01 -0.07
CA ASN A 124 -19.42 12.97 0.93
C ASN A 124 -20.18 11.73 0.41
N GLN A 125 -19.48 10.60 0.39
CA GLN A 125 -19.96 9.26 0.03
C GLN A 125 -20.10 8.36 1.27
N GLY A 126 -19.73 8.84 2.46
CA GLY A 126 -19.95 8.15 3.71
C GLY A 126 -21.43 8.19 4.13
N ASP A 127 -21.81 7.24 4.98
CA ASP A 127 -23.16 7.12 5.55
C ASP A 127 -23.47 8.16 6.65
N GLY A 128 -22.52 9.05 6.95
CA GLY A 128 -22.65 10.07 7.99
C GLY A 128 -22.58 9.52 9.42
N SER A 129 -22.26 8.23 9.61
CA SER A 129 -22.11 7.60 10.93
C SER A 129 -20.94 8.17 11.75
N GLY A 130 -20.03 8.92 11.11
CA GLY A 130 -18.85 9.52 11.73
C GLY A 130 -19.11 10.67 12.72
N GLY A 131 -20.36 11.08 12.92
CA GLY A 131 -20.73 12.22 13.77
C GLY A 131 -20.31 13.58 13.17
N PRO A 132 -20.22 14.65 13.98
CA PRO A 132 -19.66 15.92 13.54
C PRO A 132 -18.29 15.73 12.90
N GLY A 133 -18.05 16.34 11.73
CA GLY A 133 -16.82 16.10 10.98
C GLY A 133 -16.82 14.84 10.11
N GLY A 134 -17.91 14.09 10.06
CA GLY A 134 -18.05 12.89 9.24
C GLY A 134 -17.94 13.19 7.74
N PHE A 135 -16.86 12.72 7.11
CA PHE A 135 -16.64 12.82 5.68
C PHE A 135 -15.97 11.54 5.19
N ALA A 136 -16.38 11.02 4.04
CA ALA A 136 -15.64 9.99 3.35
C ALA A 136 -15.84 10.15 1.85
N THR A 137 -14.77 10.09 1.06
CA THR A 137 -14.85 10.12 -0.39
C THR A 137 -13.74 9.28 -1.01
N THR A 138 -13.91 8.93 -2.27
CA THR A 138 -12.81 8.40 -3.09
C THR A 138 -12.21 9.53 -3.91
N LEU A 139 -10.93 9.77 -3.70
CA LEU A 139 -10.10 10.63 -4.54
C LEU A 139 -9.44 9.76 -5.62
N THR A 140 -9.35 10.29 -6.84
CA THR A 140 -8.64 9.64 -7.94
C THR A 140 -7.75 10.65 -8.65
N VAL A 141 -6.48 10.29 -8.85
CA VAL A 141 -5.50 11.06 -9.62
C VAL A 141 -4.95 10.15 -10.72
N LYS A 142 -4.70 10.71 -11.91
CA LYS A 142 -4.07 9.93 -12.99
C LYS A 142 -2.67 9.52 -12.55
N TRP A 143 -2.33 8.23 -12.68
CA TRP A 143 -1.01 7.75 -12.25
C TRP A 143 0.15 8.48 -12.93
N SER A 144 -0.02 8.84 -14.20
CA SER A 144 0.95 9.61 -14.99
C SER A 144 1.21 11.04 -14.47
N LYS A 145 0.45 11.51 -13.48
CA LYS A 145 0.69 12.76 -12.77
C LYS A 145 1.47 12.56 -11.47
N LEU A 146 1.47 11.34 -10.95
CA LEU A 146 2.10 10.98 -9.69
C LEU A 146 3.52 10.45 -9.94
N ILE A 147 3.71 9.62 -10.97
CA ILE A 147 5.03 9.05 -11.30
C ILE A 147 5.61 9.77 -12.51
N ALA A 148 6.80 10.34 -12.33
CA ALA A 148 7.46 11.13 -13.36
C ALA A 148 7.87 10.33 -14.61
N ASP A 149 8.39 9.11 -14.43
CA ASP A 149 8.67 8.23 -15.57
C ASP A 149 7.38 7.47 -15.96
N PRO A 150 6.82 7.70 -17.16
CA PRO A 150 5.64 6.96 -17.61
C PRO A 150 5.89 5.43 -17.69
N ASN A 151 7.15 5.02 -17.79
CA ASN A 151 7.53 3.61 -17.70
C ASN A 151 7.35 3.01 -16.32
N ASP A 152 7.27 3.85 -15.29
CA ASP A 152 7.16 3.50 -13.89
C ASP A 152 5.74 3.76 -13.36
N SER A 153 4.77 3.78 -14.28
CA SER A 153 3.35 3.94 -13.94
C SER A 153 2.55 2.71 -14.35
N PHE A 154 1.43 2.49 -13.65
CA PHE A 154 0.46 1.46 -14.02
C PHE A 154 -0.54 1.99 -15.06
N GLY A 155 -0.04 2.23 -16.28
CA GLY A 155 -0.86 2.56 -17.44
C GLY A 155 -1.69 3.85 -17.29
N THR A 156 -2.90 3.84 -17.85
CA THR A 156 -3.82 5.01 -17.85
C THR A 156 -4.80 5.00 -16.68
N ASP A 157 -4.80 3.94 -15.87
CA ASP A 157 -5.74 3.78 -14.77
C ASP A 157 -5.44 4.77 -13.63
N PRO A 158 -6.46 5.24 -12.91
CA PRO A 158 -6.25 6.18 -11.82
C PRO A 158 -5.66 5.49 -10.59
N PHE A 159 -4.76 6.20 -9.91
CA PHE A 159 -4.45 5.93 -8.52
C PHE A 159 -5.61 6.43 -7.65
N SER A 160 -6.08 5.60 -6.72
CA SER A 160 -7.28 5.85 -5.95
C SER A 160 -6.97 5.84 -4.46
N ILE A 161 -7.49 6.85 -3.76
CA ILE A 161 -7.29 7.06 -2.33
C ILE A 161 -8.66 7.15 -1.67
N TRP A 162 -8.85 6.40 -0.58
CA TRP A 162 -9.99 6.60 0.30
C TRP A 162 -9.62 7.69 1.29
N PHE A 163 -10.35 8.79 1.26
CA PHE A 163 -10.11 9.95 2.11
C PHE A 163 -11.28 10.08 3.08
N PHE A 164 -11.02 10.23 4.38
CA PHE A 164 -12.09 10.26 5.37
C PHE A 164 -11.75 11.08 6.62
N SER A 165 -12.80 11.49 7.34
CA SER A 165 -12.72 12.02 8.69
C SER A 165 -13.89 11.51 9.51
N ASN A 166 -13.63 11.27 10.79
CA ASN A 166 -14.61 10.92 11.81
C ASN A 166 -14.49 11.94 12.95
N SER A 167 -15.38 11.86 13.94
CA SER A 167 -15.37 12.78 15.08
C SER A 167 -14.01 12.90 15.78
N ASN A 168 -13.26 11.79 15.91
CA ASN A 168 -11.95 11.79 16.56
C ASN A 168 -10.92 12.57 15.73
N ASN A 169 -10.80 12.25 14.44
CA ASN A 169 -9.90 12.94 13.51
C ASN A 169 -10.26 14.42 13.45
N TRP A 170 -11.54 14.73 13.30
CA TRP A 170 -12.04 16.09 13.16
C TRP A 170 -11.81 16.95 14.40
N SER A 171 -12.06 16.40 15.60
CA SER A 171 -11.78 17.11 16.86
C SER A 171 -10.30 17.46 17.03
N SER A 172 -9.42 16.70 16.38
CA SER A 172 -7.96 16.95 16.35
C SER A 172 -7.52 17.72 15.11
N GLN A 173 -8.44 18.29 14.33
CA GLN A 173 -8.19 18.98 13.06
C GLN A 173 -7.36 18.13 12.08
N LYS A 174 -7.76 16.88 11.92
CA LYS A 174 -7.15 15.92 11.01
C LYS A 174 -8.16 15.28 10.09
N VAL A 175 -7.64 14.80 8.98
CA VAL A 175 -8.30 13.87 8.07
C VAL A 175 -7.35 12.71 7.81
N SER A 176 -7.89 11.57 7.45
CA SER A 176 -7.15 10.33 7.25
C SER A 176 -7.33 9.83 5.83
N HIS A 177 -6.39 9.00 5.39
CA HIS A 177 -6.49 8.35 4.09
C HIS A 177 -5.85 6.97 4.05
N TYR A 178 -6.30 6.17 3.08
CA TYR A 178 -5.69 4.91 2.67
C TYR A 178 -5.59 4.89 1.15
N SER A 179 -4.50 4.34 0.62
CA SER A 179 -4.49 3.91 -0.77
C SER A 179 -5.54 2.81 -0.97
N ARG A 180 -6.39 2.97 -1.98
CA ARG A 180 -7.30 1.93 -2.46
C ARG A 180 -6.71 1.12 -3.59
N THR A 181 -5.59 1.56 -4.12
CA THR A 181 -4.99 0.98 -5.30
C THR A 181 -4.03 -0.12 -4.91
N GLN A 182 -4.24 -1.29 -5.50
CA GLN A 182 -3.47 -2.50 -5.24
C GLN A 182 -3.25 -3.22 -6.57
N LEU A 183 -2.07 -3.79 -6.72
CA LEU A 183 -1.78 -4.69 -7.83
C LEU A 183 -1.73 -6.12 -7.30
N LYS A 184 -2.43 -7.04 -7.95
CA LYS A 184 -2.43 -8.47 -7.67
C LYS A 184 -1.65 -9.22 -8.74
N GLY A 185 -0.85 -10.18 -8.30
CA GLY A 185 -0.07 -11.06 -9.16
C GLY A 185 0.31 -12.32 -8.40
N SER A 186 1.49 -12.85 -8.72
CA SER A 186 2.02 -14.02 -8.05
C SER A 186 3.54 -13.95 -7.95
N VAL A 187 4.09 -14.52 -6.89
CA VAL A 187 5.53 -14.68 -6.68
C VAL A 187 5.86 -16.16 -6.52
N THR A 188 6.97 -16.61 -7.08
CA THR A 188 7.47 -17.97 -6.91
C THR A 188 8.62 -17.97 -5.92
N LEU A 189 8.50 -18.74 -4.85
CA LEU A 189 9.52 -18.93 -3.82
C LEU A 189 9.89 -20.42 -3.79
N GLY A 190 11.08 -20.75 -4.29
CA GLY A 190 11.48 -22.14 -4.49
C GLY A 190 10.60 -22.83 -5.53
N SER A 191 9.95 -23.94 -5.18
CA SER A 191 9.04 -24.68 -6.06
C SER A 191 7.57 -24.26 -5.96
N GLN A 192 7.26 -23.29 -5.09
CA GLN A 192 5.88 -22.89 -4.80
C GLN A 192 5.58 -21.51 -5.36
N THR A 193 4.41 -21.36 -5.97
CA THR A 193 3.86 -20.07 -6.38
C THR A 193 2.75 -19.64 -5.41
N TYR A 194 2.80 -18.37 -5.01
CA TYR A 194 1.89 -17.74 -4.07
C TYR A 194 1.21 -16.53 -4.72
N PRO A 195 -0.08 -16.28 -4.44
CA PRO A 195 -0.68 -14.99 -4.73
C PRO A 195 0.09 -13.89 -4.01
N ALA A 196 0.30 -12.77 -4.68
CA ALA A 196 1.05 -11.66 -4.14
C ALA A 196 0.40 -10.34 -4.50
N TYR A 197 0.64 -9.33 -3.67
CA TYR A 197 0.06 -8.01 -3.84
C TYR A 197 1.11 -6.93 -3.60
N LEU A 198 1.11 -5.95 -4.49
CA LEU A 198 1.82 -4.69 -4.29
C LEU A 198 0.79 -3.67 -3.83
N VAL A 199 1.03 -3.12 -2.65
CA VAL A 199 0.14 -2.16 -2.00
C VAL A 199 0.95 -0.95 -1.64
N ASP A 200 0.29 0.20 -1.63
CA ASP A 200 0.87 1.41 -1.08
C ASP A 200 0.50 1.47 0.40
N SER A 201 1.46 1.18 1.26
CA SER A 201 1.22 0.94 2.68
C SER A 201 2.18 1.75 3.53
N GLY A 202 1.71 2.91 3.98
CA GLY A 202 2.44 3.80 4.87
C GLY A 202 2.30 5.23 4.42
N TYR A 203 2.98 5.59 3.34
CA TYR A 203 3.02 6.95 2.81
C TYR A 203 1.79 7.28 1.95
N ASN A 204 1.22 6.30 1.23
CA ASN A 204 0.12 6.51 0.30
C ASN A 204 0.49 7.47 -0.84
N ASP A 205 1.74 7.37 -1.33
CA ASP A 205 2.39 8.25 -2.31
C ASP A 205 2.30 7.76 -3.77
N ALA A 206 1.59 6.67 -4.04
CA ALA A 206 1.47 5.96 -5.31
C ALA A 206 2.73 5.21 -5.81
N ASN A 207 3.77 5.10 -4.98
CA ASN A 207 4.99 4.38 -5.31
C ASN A 207 4.98 2.93 -4.80
N LEU A 208 4.21 2.05 -5.43
CA LEU A 208 4.01 0.68 -4.97
C LEU A 208 5.27 -0.21 -4.85
N ILE A 209 6.42 0.24 -5.37
CA ILE A 209 7.64 -0.57 -5.35
C ILE A 209 8.52 -0.31 -4.12
N ASN A 210 8.24 0.74 -3.34
CA ASN A 210 9.02 1.10 -2.16
C ASN A 210 8.46 0.54 -0.84
N ASP A 211 7.24 0.00 -0.85
CA ASP A 211 6.52 -0.45 0.35
C ASP A 211 6.66 -1.95 0.64
N GLY A 212 7.19 -2.73 -0.30
CA GLY A 212 7.32 -4.18 -0.18
C GLY A 212 6.19 -4.96 -0.85
N VAL A 213 6.12 -6.27 -0.58
CA VAL A 213 5.13 -7.18 -1.15
C VAL A 213 4.37 -7.93 -0.08
N ILE A 214 3.05 -8.03 -0.22
CA ILE A 214 2.22 -8.93 0.58
C ILE A 214 2.16 -10.28 -0.15
N ILE A 215 2.36 -11.37 0.57
CA ILE A 215 2.35 -12.74 0.04
C ILE A 215 1.30 -13.54 0.80
N ASP A 216 0.26 -13.98 0.10
CA ASP A 216 -0.79 -14.86 0.64
C ASP A 216 -0.20 -16.28 0.80
N LEU A 217 0.49 -16.48 1.92
CA LEU A 217 1.27 -17.67 2.23
C LEU A 217 0.35 -18.88 2.44
N ASN A 218 -0.85 -18.65 2.98
CA ASN A 218 -1.84 -19.68 3.24
C ASN A 218 -2.84 -19.91 2.07
N LYS A 219 -2.79 -19.07 1.03
CA LYS A 219 -3.60 -19.13 -0.20
C LYS A 219 -5.10 -19.00 0.06
N ASN A 220 -5.51 -18.26 1.09
CA ASN A 220 -6.93 -18.09 1.44
C ASN A 220 -7.60 -16.91 0.71
N GLY A 221 -6.84 -16.15 -0.08
CA GLY A 221 -7.32 -14.99 -0.83
C GLY A 221 -7.53 -13.74 0.01
N LYS A 222 -7.00 -13.70 1.24
CA LYS A 222 -7.05 -12.56 2.17
C LYS A 222 -5.64 -12.09 2.52
N TYR A 223 -5.56 -10.98 3.25
CA TYR A 223 -4.33 -10.47 3.82
C TYR A 223 -4.35 -10.74 5.32
N ASP A 224 -3.61 -11.73 5.76
CA ASP A 224 -3.53 -12.06 7.17
C ASP A 224 -2.34 -11.37 7.86
N GLN A 225 -2.40 -11.27 9.18
CA GLN A 225 -1.29 -10.78 9.97
C GLN A 225 -0.06 -11.67 9.74
N GLY A 226 1.08 -11.07 9.40
CA GLY A 226 2.32 -11.80 9.12
C GLY A 226 2.48 -12.23 7.66
N GLU A 227 1.71 -11.66 6.73
CA GLU A 227 1.86 -11.88 5.27
C GLU A 227 2.49 -10.70 4.53
N GLY A 228 2.85 -9.63 5.24
CA GLY A 228 3.55 -8.48 4.71
C GLY A 228 2.91 -7.14 5.10
N PRO A 229 3.31 -6.06 4.42
CA PRO A 229 4.26 -6.03 3.31
C PRO A 229 5.69 -6.39 3.75
N PHE A 230 6.44 -7.06 2.87
CA PHE A 230 7.79 -7.55 3.13
C PHE A 230 8.81 -7.03 2.11
N THR A 231 10.01 -6.69 2.60
CA THR A 231 11.22 -6.59 1.76
C THR A 231 12.00 -7.89 1.73
N SER A 232 11.74 -8.79 2.68
CA SER A 232 12.22 -10.18 2.67
C SER A 232 11.31 -11.09 3.50
N THR A 233 11.35 -12.39 3.23
CA THR A 233 10.63 -13.40 4.04
C THR A 233 11.36 -14.74 4.02
N THR A 234 11.09 -15.61 5.00
CA THR A 234 11.66 -16.95 5.07
C THR A 234 10.57 -17.99 4.81
N VAL A 235 10.78 -18.83 3.80
CA VAL A 235 9.90 -19.95 3.49
C VAL A 235 10.71 -21.23 3.47
N ASN A 236 10.29 -22.23 4.24
CA ASN A 236 10.98 -23.53 4.36
C ASN A 236 12.47 -23.43 4.71
N GLY A 237 12.83 -22.50 5.61
CA GLY A 237 14.22 -22.30 6.06
C GLY A 237 15.12 -21.58 5.06
N LYS A 238 14.57 -21.08 3.94
CA LYS A 238 15.29 -20.25 2.97
C LYS A 238 14.76 -18.82 3.00
N THR A 239 15.68 -17.85 3.07
CA THR A 239 15.34 -16.43 3.01
C THR A 239 15.28 -15.96 1.57
N TYR A 240 14.23 -15.20 1.25
CA TYR A 240 14.00 -14.56 -0.02
C TYR A 240 14.00 -13.05 0.18
N ASN A 241 14.89 -12.33 -0.49
CA ASN A 241 14.92 -10.87 -0.55
C ASN A 241 14.18 -10.39 -1.80
N PHE A 242 13.30 -9.40 -1.65
CA PHE A 242 12.50 -8.89 -2.75
C PHE A 242 13.12 -7.64 -3.35
N ASN A 243 13.38 -7.69 -4.65
CA ASN A 243 13.70 -6.52 -5.45
C ASN A 243 12.50 -6.19 -6.34
N ILE A 244 11.73 -5.17 -5.96
CA ILE A 244 10.52 -4.78 -6.68
C ILE A 244 10.89 -3.65 -7.66
N ALA A 245 10.53 -3.84 -8.92
CA ALA A 245 10.76 -2.88 -9.98
C ALA A 245 9.54 -2.78 -10.89
N TRP A 246 9.38 -1.66 -11.57
CA TRP A 246 8.32 -1.52 -12.57
C TRP A 246 8.54 -2.44 -13.78
N LYS A 247 9.80 -2.70 -14.19
CA LYS A 247 10.18 -3.45 -15.39
C LYS A 247 10.91 -4.75 -15.14
#